data_AF-M7BK65-F1
#
_entry.id   AF-M7BK65-F1
#
_cell.length_a   1.000
_cell.length_b   1.000
_cell.length_c   1.000
_cell.angle_alpha   90.00
_cell.angle_beta   90.00
_cell.angle_gamma   90.00
#
_symmetry.space_group_name_H-M   'P 1'
#
loop_
_entity.id
_entity.type
_entity.pdbx_description
1 polymer ?
#
loop_
_entity_poly.entity_id
_entity_poly.type
_entity_poly.pdbx_seq_one_letter_code
_entity_poly.pdbx_strand_id
1 'polypeptide(L)'
;MGADPYVIIKCEGNKIRSPVQKNTLAPEFDVKGLFYRKKAGQPIIVQVWNHNIISDEFLGQVALTGDPDDRLSQQTLHLQDKGNKKSSGISGSIAVRLLSSSKLTNV
;
A
#
# COMPACT_ATOMS: atom_id res chain seq x y z
N MET A 1 -2.67 -11.88 20.85
CA MET A 1 -3.77 -11.24 20.12
C MET A 1 -3.28 -11.01 18.70
N GLY A 2 -3.95 -11.57 17.70
CA GLY A 2 -3.67 -11.27 16.30
C GLY A 2 -4.54 -10.12 15.79
N ALA A 3 -4.21 -9.63 14.60
CA ALA A 3 -5.06 -8.71 13.84
C ALA A 3 -5.67 -9.45 12.65
N ASP A 4 -6.67 -8.86 12.01
CA ASP A 4 -7.25 -9.33 10.76
C ASP A 4 -6.89 -8.34 9.62
N PRO A 5 -5.61 -8.22 9.23
CA PRO A 5 -5.17 -7.17 8.33
C PRO A 5 -5.60 -7.36 6.88
N TYR A 6 -5.80 -6.25 6.18
CA TYR A 6 -5.92 -6.17 4.73
C TYR A 6 -5.30 -4.88 4.20
N VAL A 7 -5.05 -4.82 2.89
CA VAL A 7 -4.51 -3.63 2.24
C VAL A 7 -5.47 -3.02 1.24
N ILE A 8 -5.40 -1.69 1.11
CA ILE A 8 -6.02 -0.93 0.02
C ILE A 8 -4.91 -0.20 -0.73
N ILE A 9 -4.78 -0.47 -2.03
CA ILE A 9 -3.85 0.25 -2.92
C ILE A 9 -4.68 1.26 -3.72
N LYS A 10 -4.33 2.54 -3.64
CA LYS A 10 -5.01 3.66 -4.29
C LYS A 10 -4.09 4.34 -5.30
N CYS A 11 -4.62 4.63 -6.48
CA CYS A 11 -3.90 5.34 -7.53
C CYS A 11 -4.91 6.17 -8.36
N GLU A 12 -4.76 7.49 -8.37
CA GLU A 12 -5.58 8.42 -9.18
C GLU A 12 -7.11 8.22 -9.06
N GLY A 13 -7.60 7.90 -7.87
CA GLY A 13 -9.02 7.63 -7.60
C GLY A 13 -9.45 6.17 -7.83
N ASN A 14 -8.65 5.38 -8.52
CA ASN A 14 -8.81 3.92 -8.58
C ASN A 14 -8.29 3.28 -7.29
N LYS A 15 -8.91 2.18 -6.89
CA LYS A 15 -8.45 1.39 -5.74
C LYS A 15 -8.66 -0.09 -5.95
N ILE A 16 -7.76 -0.90 -5.39
CA ILE A 16 -7.95 -2.33 -5.20
C ILE A 16 -7.78 -2.66 -3.72
N ARG A 17 -8.40 -3.75 -3.28
CA ARG A 17 -8.37 -4.22 -1.90
C ARG A 17 -7.96 -5.69 -1.89
N SER A 18 -7.08 -6.09 -0.97
CA SER A 18 -6.78 -7.50 -0.75
C SER A 18 -7.90 -8.20 0.03
N PRO A 19 -7.92 -9.55 0.04
CA PRO A 19 -8.61 -10.29 1.09
C PRO A 19 -8.11 -9.91 2.49
N VAL A 20 -8.95 -10.21 3.48
CA VAL A 20 -8.59 -10.12 4.91
C VAL A 20 -7.79 -11.35 5.30
N GLN A 21 -6.61 -11.14 5.87
CA GLN A 21 -5.77 -12.19 6.44
C GLN A 21 -6.11 -12.33 7.92
N LYS A 22 -6.51 -13.53 8.37
CA LYS A 22 -7.06 -13.71 9.72
C LYS A 22 -5.98 -13.97 10.77
N ASN A 23 -6.12 -13.36 11.95
CA ASN A 23 -5.37 -13.61 13.16
C ASN A 23 -3.83 -13.67 12.96
N THR A 24 -3.28 -12.66 12.29
CA THR A 24 -1.83 -12.58 12.00
C THR A 24 -1.30 -11.15 12.17
N LEU A 25 -0.03 -11.05 12.58
CA LEU A 25 0.75 -9.80 12.61
C LEU A 25 1.82 -9.75 11.50
N ALA A 26 1.96 -10.85 10.75
CA ALA A 26 2.85 -10.96 9.59
C ALA A 26 2.03 -11.45 8.38
N PRO A 27 1.11 -10.62 7.86
CA PRO A 27 0.25 -11.00 6.76
C PRO A 27 0.99 -11.07 5.42
N GLU A 28 0.66 -12.09 4.64
CA GLU A 28 1.00 -12.18 3.22
C GLU A 28 -0.24 -11.80 2.40
N PHE A 29 -0.20 -10.63 1.75
CA PHE A 29 -1.38 -10.11 1.05
C PHE A 29 -1.52 -10.61 -0.39
N ASP A 30 -0.39 -10.85 -1.08
CA ASP A 30 -0.29 -11.27 -2.48
C ASP A 30 -1.19 -10.55 -3.49
N VAL A 31 -1.64 -9.34 -3.15
CA VAL A 31 -2.44 -8.50 -4.02
C VAL A 31 -1.55 -7.80 -5.05
N LYS A 32 -1.99 -7.80 -6.30
CA LYS A 32 -1.32 -7.13 -7.40
C LYS A 32 -2.30 -6.20 -8.09
N GLY A 33 -1.82 -5.03 -8.48
CA GLY A 33 -2.60 -4.01 -9.16
C GLY A 33 -1.91 -3.54 -10.42
N LEU A 34 -2.68 -3.38 -11.49
CA LEU A 34 -2.27 -2.64 -12.67
C LEU A 34 -3.05 -1.33 -12.71
N PHE A 35 -2.32 -0.21 -12.70
CA PHE A 35 -2.91 1.13 -12.72
C PHE A 35 -2.37 1.91 -13.91
N TYR A 36 -3.26 2.51 -14.69
CA TYR A 36 -2.90 3.48 -15.72
C TYR A 36 -2.91 4.88 -15.11
N ARG A 37 -1.76 5.55 -15.15
CA ARG A 37 -1.52 6.84 -14.49
C ARG A 37 -1.45 7.96 -15.52
N LYS A 38 -2.34 8.95 -15.40
CA LYS A 38 -2.31 10.20 -16.18
C LYS A 38 -1.52 11.29 -15.47
N LYS A 39 -1.41 11.22 -14.13
CA LYS A 39 -0.80 12.21 -13.25
C LYS A 39 0.37 11.56 -12.51
N ALA A 40 1.49 11.38 -13.21
CA ALA A 40 2.69 10.74 -12.64
C ALA A 40 3.20 11.40 -11.34
N GLY A 41 2.91 12.70 -11.12
CA GLY A 41 3.23 13.39 -9.87
C GLY A 41 2.33 13.05 -8.67
N GLN A 42 1.20 12.35 -8.86
CA GLN A 42 0.36 11.90 -7.75
C GLN A 42 0.83 10.54 -7.23
N PRO A 43 1.04 10.37 -5.92
CA PRO A 43 1.56 9.12 -5.38
C PRO A 43 0.55 7.97 -5.47
N ILE A 44 1.09 6.75 -5.53
CA ILE A 44 0.36 5.52 -5.26
C ILE A 44 0.37 5.33 -3.74
N ILE A 45 -0.81 5.22 -3.13
CA ILE A 45 -0.94 5.08 -1.67
C ILE A 45 -1.29 3.63 -1.35
N VAL A 46 -0.49 2.97 -0.52
CA VAL A 46 -0.80 1.65 0.04
C VAL A 46 -1.18 1.85 1.50
N GLN A 47 -2.40 1.47 1.86
CA GLN A 47 -2.94 1.57 3.21
C GLN A 47 -3.11 0.18 3.81
N VAL A 48 -2.78 0.03 5.09
CA VAL A 48 -3.00 -1.18 5.87
C VAL A 48 -4.09 -0.92 6.89
N TRP A 49 -5.02 -1.86 7.00
CA TRP A 49 -6.18 -1.79 7.87
C TRP A 49 -6.33 -3.09 8.65
N ASN A 50 -6.85 -3.02 9.87
CA ASN A 50 -7.29 -4.16 10.65
C ASN A 50 -8.81 -4.28 10.56
N HIS A 51 -9.32 -5.42 10.13
CA HIS A 51 -10.76 -5.67 10.09
C HIS A 51 -11.31 -5.94 11.50
N ASN A 52 -12.39 -5.24 11.88
CA ASN A 52 -13.06 -5.49 13.15
C ASN A 52 -14.58 -5.59 12.94
N ILE A 53 -15.28 -6.14 13.93
CA ILE A 53 -16.74 -6.34 13.89
C ILE A 53 -17.51 -5.01 13.74
N ILE A 54 -17.05 -3.95 14.42
CA ILE A 54 -17.77 -2.67 14.47
C ILE A 54 -17.22 -1.69 13.43
N SER A 55 -15.91 -1.42 13.47
CA SER A 55 -15.25 -0.54 12.50
C SER A 55 -13.81 -0.99 12.28
N ASP A 56 -13.44 -1.07 11.01
CA ASP A 56 -12.05 -1.31 10.62
C ASP A 56 -11.16 -0.17 11.13
N GLU A 57 -9.98 -0.56 11.62
CA GLU A 57 -8.98 0.33 12.18
C GLU A 57 -7.87 0.58 11.16
N PHE A 58 -7.48 1.85 10.99
CA PHE A 58 -6.37 2.22 10.12
C PHE A 58 -5.06 1.97 10.85
N LEU A 59 -4.19 1.13 10.28
CA LEU A 59 -2.89 0.80 10.87
C LEU A 59 -1.76 1.67 10.34
N GLY A 60 -1.92 2.24 9.14
CA GLY A 60 -0.94 3.12 8.53
C GLY A 60 -0.91 3.04 7.01
N GLN A 61 -0.06 3.87 6.40
CA GLN A 61 0.10 3.93 4.96
C GLN A 61 1.53 4.23 4.52
N VAL A 62 1.82 3.96 3.25
CA VAL A 62 3.03 4.40 2.55
C VAL A 62 2.63 5.07 1.24
N ALA A 63 3.42 6.06 0.83
CA ALA A 63 3.25 6.77 -0.44
C ALA A 63 4.43 6.45 -1.36
N LEU A 64 4.13 5.95 -2.56
CA LEU A 64 5.10 5.62 -3.59
C LEU A 64 4.96 6.65 -4.72
N THR A 65 6.06 7.31 -5.08
CA THR A 65 6.09 8.27 -6.21
C THR A 65 5.79 7.57 -7.54
N GLY A 66 6.25 6.33 -7.67
CA GLY A 66 6.17 5.54 -8.90
C GLY A 66 6.87 6.22 -10.06
N ASP A 67 8.05 6.77 -9.77
CA ASP A 67 8.99 7.25 -10.76
C ASP A 67 9.44 6.04 -11.64
N PRO A 68 9.35 6.14 -12.97
CA PRO A 68 9.80 5.08 -13.88
C PRO A 68 11.29 4.73 -13.73
N ASP A 69 12.10 5.65 -13.24
CA ASP A 69 13.54 5.45 -13.02
C ASP A 69 13.82 4.77 -11.67
N ASP A 70 12.86 4.77 -10.75
CA ASP A 70 12.84 3.96 -9.52
C ASP A 70 12.45 2.51 -9.85
N ARG A 71 13.20 1.89 -10.79
CA ARG A 71 13.12 0.46 -11.11
C ARG A 71 13.70 -0.38 -9.98
N LEU A 72 13.16 -0.24 -8.79
CA LEU A 72 13.74 -0.83 -7.61
C LEU A 72 12.90 -2.00 -7.12
N SER A 73 13.65 -3.06 -6.84
CA SER A 73 13.30 -4.32 -6.21
C SER A 73 12.34 -4.17 -5.04
N GLN A 74 11.80 -5.30 -4.57
CA GLN A 74 10.98 -5.35 -3.36
C GLN A 74 11.64 -4.52 -2.24
N GLN A 75 10.89 -3.56 -1.71
CA GLN A 75 11.34 -2.66 -0.66
C GLN A 75 10.41 -2.78 0.55
N THR A 76 11.00 -2.77 1.74
CA THR A 76 10.26 -2.75 3.01
C THR A 76 10.18 -1.32 3.49
N LEU A 77 8.96 -0.81 3.64
CA LEU A 77 8.68 0.57 4.01
C LEU A 77 7.96 0.63 5.35
N HIS A 78 8.35 1.59 6.18
CA HIS A 78 7.68 1.84 7.46
C HIS A 78 6.34 2.53 7.25
N LEU A 79 5.31 2.03 7.94
CA LEU A 79 3.97 2.61 7.90
C LEU A 79 3.98 4.00 8.58
N GLN A 80 3.17 4.90 8.02
CA GLN A 80 3.00 6.27 8.49
C GLN A 80 1.52 6.58 8.74
N ASP A 81 1.25 7.58 9.56
CA ASP A 81 -0.11 8.03 9.84
C ASP A 81 -0.74 8.74 8.61
N LYS A 82 -2.02 9.05 8.70
CA LYS A 82 -2.74 9.89 7.74
C LYS A 82 -2.34 11.36 7.94
N GLY A 83 -1.11 11.70 7.54
CA GLY A 83 -0.54 13.06 7.57
C GLY A 83 0.95 13.07 7.91
N ASN A 84 1.63 14.20 7.68
CA ASN A 84 3.08 14.36 7.94
C ASN A 84 3.47 14.40 9.44
N LYS A 85 2.53 14.12 10.36
CA LYS A 85 2.84 14.01 11.79
C LYS A 85 3.36 12.61 12.04
N LYS A 86 4.64 12.49 12.39
CA LYS A 86 5.20 11.29 13.05
C LYS A 86 4.44 11.10 14.36
N SER A 87 3.34 10.33 14.35
CA SER A 87 2.74 9.84 15.58
C SER A 87 3.64 8.72 16.10
N SER A 88 4.09 8.88 17.35
CA SER A 88 5.01 7.97 18.04
C SER A 88 4.42 6.59 18.37
N GLY A 89 3.27 6.23 17.78
CA GLY A 89 2.50 5.03 18.10
C GLY A 89 2.28 4.06 16.93
N ILE A 90 2.62 4.42 15.69
CA ILE A 90 2.49 3.49 14.55
C ILE A 90 3.75 2.65 14.44
N SER A 91 3.60 1.35 14.68
CA SER A 91 4.65 0.35 14.51
C SER A 91 4.22 -0.66 13.46
N GLY A 92 5.05 -0.86 12.44
CA GLY A 92 4.77 -1.77 11.34
C GLY A 92 5.53 -1.41 10.08
N SER A 93 5.70 -2.40 9.21
CA SER A 93 6.29 -2.20 7.90
C SER A 93 5.56 -3.04 6.86
N ILE A 94 5.67 -2.65 5.60
CA ILE A 94 5.10 -3.38 4.48
C ILE A 94 6.14 -3.56 3.39
N ALA A 95 6.26 -4.78 2.89
CA ALA A 95 7.05 -5.07 1.71
C ALA A 95 6.21 -4.82 0.45
N VAL A 96 6.72 -4.00 -0.46
CA VAL A 96 6.06 -3.68 -1.73
C VAL A 96 7.05 -3.81 -2.88
N ARG A 97 6.54 -4.22 -4.05
CA ARG A 97 7.27 -4.16 -5.32
C ARG A 97 6.47 -3.28 -6.28
N LEU A 98 7.11 -2.25 -6.82
CA LEU A 98 6.49 -1.34 -7.78
C LEU A 98 7.26 -1.41 -9.10
N LEU A 99 6.52 -1.55 -10.19
CA LEU A 99 7.03 -1.48 -11.55
C LEU A 99 6.27 -0.37 -12.27
N SER A 100 6.99 0.67 -12.68
CA SER A 100 6.41 1.80 -13.42
C SER A 100 7.09 1.91 -14.79
N SER A 101 6.33 2.22 -15.82
CA SER A 101 6.83 2.44 -17.18
C SER A 101 6.07 3.61 -17.80
N SER A 102 6.81 4.53 -18.44
CA SER A 102 6.25 5.57 -19.30
C SER A 102 6.08 5.12 -20.75
N LYS A 103 6.54 3.91 -21.09
CA LYS A 103 6.37 3.31 -22.40
C LYS A 103 5.18 2.35 -22.36
N LEU A 104 4.11 2.66 -23.11
CA LEU A 104 3.19 1.63 -23.59
C LEU A 104 4.00 0.79 -24.57
N THR A 105 4.43 -0.40 -24.18
CA THR A 105 4.94 -1.35 -25.18
C THR A 105 3.78 -1.73 -26.08
N ASN A 106 3.93 -1.43 -27.38
CA ASN A 106 3.15 -2.07 -28.43
C ASN A 106 3.49 -3.57 -28.33
N VAL A 107 2.49 -4.38 -28.03
CA VAL A 107 2.63 -5.84 -27.95
C VAL A 107 2.42 -6.41 -29.34
#